data_AF-A0A973F7H6-F1
#
_entry.id   AF-A0A973F7H6-F1
#
_cell.length_a   1.000
_cell.length_b   1.000
_cell.length_c   1.000
_cell.angle_alpha   90.00
_cell.angle_beta   90.00
_cell.angle_gamma   90.00
#
_symmetry.space_group_name_H-M   'P 1'
#
loop_
_entity.id
_entity.type
_entity.pdbx_description
1 polymer ?
#
loop_
_entity_poly.entity_id
_entity_poly.type
_entity_poly.pdbx_seq_one_letter_code
_entity_poly.pdbx_strand_id
1 'polypeptide(L)'
;MNAKKDNRFANNPLVVDVPNIRFYAACPLTIEKNYHIGAFCIMDVVPRYLSNQEFNLLCDIARMAERELIVGHETFAKKASRIVDKVRFKLIKVKFESEEKRDERR
;
A
#
# COMPACT_ATOMS: atom_id res chain seq x y z
N MET A 1 -14.06 9.03 -21.34
CA MET A 1 -13.30 10.26 -21.12
C MET A 1 -12.06 10.24 -22.00
N ASN A 2 -11.60 11.42 -22.48
CA ASN A 2 -10.35 11.58 -23.23
C ASN A 2 -9.38 12.47 -22.44
N ALA A 3 -8.25 11.92 -21.98
CA ALA A 3 -7.24 12.60 -21.16
C ALA A 3 -6.61 13.81 -21.85
N LYS A 4 -6.48 13.80 -23.18
CA LYS A 4 -5.96 14.95 -23.94
C LYS A 4 -6.88 16.17 -23.88
N LYS A 5 -8.18 15.97 -23.62
CA LYS A 5 -9.18 17.03 -23.51
C LYS A 5 -9.38 17.52 -22.07
N ASP A 6 -8.72 16.89 -21.10
CA ASP A 6 -8.82 17.26 -19.69
C ASP A 6 -7.62 18.15 -19.33
N ASN A 7 -7.88 19.41 -18.93
CA ASN A 7 -6.84 20.39 -18.63
C ASN A 7 -5.85 19.92 -17.55
N ARG A 8 -6.26 19.02 -16.65
CA ARG A 8 -5.38 18.47 -15.60
C ARG A 8 -4.29 17.56 -16.17
N PHE A 9 -4.53 16.97 -17.34
CA PHE A 9 -3.68 15.93 -17.94
C PHE A 9 -3.18 16.29 -19.34
N ALA A 10 -3.71 17.33 -19.97
CA ALA A 10 -3.45 17.70 -21.36
C ALA A 10 -1.95 17.91 -21.67
N ASN A 11 -1.16 18.34 -20.68
CA ASN A 11 0.28 18.58 -20.82
C ASN A 11 1.14 17.47 -20.19
N ASN A 12 0.55 16.38 -19.72
CA ASN A 12 1.32 15.27 -19.14
C ASN A 12 2.09 14.55 -20.26
N PRO A 13 3.41 14.31 -20.14
CA PRO A 13 4.19 13.59 -21.15
C PRO A 13 3.59 12.24 -21.57
N LEU A 14 2.96 11.52 -20.64
CA LEU A 14 2.30 10.23 -20.94
C LEU A 14 1.04 10.39 -21.81
N VAL A 15 0.49 11.60 -21.91
CA VAL A 15 -0.68 11.96 -22.74
C VAL A 15 -0.23 12.62 -24.04
N VAL A 16 0.78 13.50 -24.01
CA VAL A 16 1.25 14.24 -25.18
C VAL A 16 2.13 13.39 -26.09
N ASP A 17 3.01 12.59 -25.49
CA ASP A 17 3.97 11.73 -26.17
C ASP A 17 3.60 10.25 -26.01
N VAL A 18 4.39 9.34 -26.61
CA VAL A 18 4.22 7.89 -26.48
C VAL A 18 4.25 7.50 -24.99
N PRO A 19 3.23 6.78 -24.47
CA PRO A 19 2.29 5.93 -25.20
C PRO A 19 0.99 6.59 -25.68
N ASN A 20 0.79 7.90 -25.50
CA ASN A 20 -0.41 8.64 -25.91
C ASN A 20 -1.67 8.22 -25.16
N ILE A 21 -1.64 8.19 -23.83
CA ILE A 21 -2.79 7.82 -23.01
C ILE A 21 -4.00 8.72 -23.33
N ARG A 22 -5.17 8.10 -23.54
CA ARG A 22 -6.43 8.78 -23.78
C ARG A 22 -7.48 8.42 -22.76
N PHE A 23 -7.39 7.28 -22.11
CA PHE A 23 -8.31 6.89 -21.06
C PHE A 23 -7.52 6.61 -19.78
N TYR A 24 -8.06 7.08 -18.67
CA TYR A 24 -7.56 6.79 -17.34
C TYR A 24 -8.77 6.73 -16.40
N ALA A 25 -8.86 5.67 -15.61
CA ALA A 25 -9.81 5.56 -14.52
C ALA A 25 -9.09 4.97 -13.31
N ALA A 26 -9.44 5.46 -12.12
CA ALA A 26 -8.81 5.05 -10.89
C ALA A 26 -9.82 4.96 -9.76
N CYS A 27 -9.59 4.00 -8.87
CA CYS A 27 -10.24 3.89 -7.57
C CYS A 27 -9.18 4.07 -6.48
N PRO A 28 -9.36 4.98 -5.50
CA PRO A 28 -8.44 5.14 -4.38
C PRO A 28 -8.23 3.82 -3.63
N LEU A 29 -7.01 3.60 -3.12
CA LEU A 29 -6.66 2.52 -2.21
C LEU A 29 -6.49 3.12 -0.81
N THR A 30 -7.30 2.63 0.13
CA THR A 30 -7.41 3.16 1.49
C THR A 30 -7.09 2.07 2.50
N ILE A 31 -6.13 2.32 3.40
CA ILE A 31 -5.83 1.48 4.55
C ILE A 31 -6.33 2.21 5.78
N GLU A 32 -7.26 1.65 6.55
CA GLU A 32 -7.97 2.36 7.63
C GLU A 32 -8.78 3.57 7.12
N LYS A 33 -9.84 3.97 7.85
CA LYS A 33 -10.94 4.79 7.31
C LYS A 33 -10.58 6.06 6.53
N ASN A 34 -9.37 6.62 6.65
CA ASN A 34 -8.97 7.86 5.95
C ASN A 34 -7.51 7.88 5.45
N TYR A 35 -6.79 6.76 5.38
CA TYR A 35 -5.40 6.77 4.91
C TYR A 35 -5.29 6.30 3.46
N HIS A 36 -5.25 7.26 2.53
CA HIS A 36 -5.06 6.99 1.12
C HIS A 36 -3.59 6.70 0.81
N ILE A 37 -3.30 5.45 0.45
CA ILE A 37 -1.94 4.99 0.14
C ILE A 37 -1.63 4.98 -1.35
N GLY A 38 -2.65 5.17 -2.20
CA GLY A 38 -2.50 5.16 -3.64
C GLY A 38 -3.85 4.99 -4.35
N ALA A 39 -3.82 4.45 -5.57
CA ALA A 39 -5.01 4.13 -6.34
C ALA A 39 -4.77 2.91 -7.23
N PHE A 40 -5.80 2.08 -7.40
CA PHE A 40 -5.83 1.07 -8.45
C PHE A 40 -6.35 1.74 -9.72
N CYS A 41 -5.56 1.70 -10.79
CA CYS A 41 -5.89 2.42 -12.02
C CYS A 41 -5.76 1.56 -13.27
N ILE A 42 -6.58 1.90 -14.25
CA ILE A 42 -6.53 1.36 -15.60
C ILE A 42 -6.35 2.52 -16.59
N MET A 43 -5.64 2.24 -17.67
CA MET A 43 -5.32 3.24 -18.69
C MET A 43 -5.29 2.60 -20.08
N ASP A 44 -5.65 3.40 -21.08
CA ASP A 44 -5.72 2.97 -22.48
C ASP A 44 -5.35 4.14 -23.40
N VAL A 45 -4.84 3.83 -24.60
CA VAL A 45 -4.51 4.79 -25.67
C VAL A 45 -5.74 5.13 -26.52
N VAL A 46 -6.85 4.41 -26.34
CA VAL A 46 -8.14 4.70 -26.96
C VAL A 46 -9.07 5.40 -25.95
N PRO A 47 -9.75 6.51 -26.30
CA PRO A 47 -10.74 7.12 -25.43
C PRO A 47 -11.90 6.16 -25.13
N ARG A 48 -12.29 6.03 -23.85
CA ARG A 48 -13.38 5.16 -23.41
C ARG A 48 -14.12 5.73 -22.22
N TYR A 49 -15.40 5.44 -22.07
CA TYR A 49 -16.16 5.69 -20.84
C TYR A 49 -16.48 4.36 -20.16
N LEU A 50 -16.42 4.33 -18.83
CA LEU A 50 -16.90 3.19 -18.06
C LEU A 50 -18.40 3.34 -17.83
N SER A 51 -19.13 2.26 -18.05
CA SER A 51 -20.45 2.06 -17.48
C SER A 51 -20.38 1.98 -15.95
N ASN A 52 -21.50 2.16 -15.28
CA ASN A 52 -21.58 2.00 -13.83
C ASN A 52 -21.16 0.59 -13.38
N GLN A 53 -21.46 -0.44 -14.18
CA GLN A 53 -21.07 -1.82 -13.88
C GLN A 53 -19.55 -2.00 -13.94
N GLU A 54 -18.89 -1.48 -14.97
CA GLU A 54 -17.43 -1.56 -15.10
C GLU A 54 -16.71 -0.72 -14.04
N PHE A 55 -17.28 0.43 -13.67
CA PHE A 55 -16.76 1.24 -12.57
C PHE A 55 -16.87 0.50 -11.22
N ASN A 56 -18.01 -0.15 -10.96
CA ASN A 56 -18.17 -0.98 -9.76
C ASN A 56 -17.16 -2.14 -9.72
N LEU A 57 -16.92 -2.80 -10.87
CA LEU A 57 -15.91 -3.84 -10.98
C LEU A 57 -14.50 -3.31 -10.67
N LEU A 58 -14.15 -2.12 -11.18
CA LEU A 58 -12.88 -1.46 -10.85
C LEU A 58 -12.74 -1.23 -9.35
N CYS A 59 -13.80 -0.79 -8.68
CA CYS A 59 -13.84 -0.62 -7.22
C CYS A 59 -13.72 -1.95 -6.48
N ASP A 60 -14.34 -3.03 -6.96
CA ASP A 60 -14.24 -4.34 -6.33
C ASP A 60 -12.82 -4.91 -6.41
N ILE A 61 -12.14 -4.73 -7.55
CA ILE A 61 -10.72 -5.09 -7.70
C ILE A 61 -9.85 -4.23 -6.78
N ALA A 62 -10.12 -2.93 -6.68
CA ALA A 62 -9.41 -2.05 -5.76
C ALA A 62 -9.55 -2.53 -4.30
N ARG A 63 -10.75 -2.92 -3.87
CA ARG A 63 -10.99 -3.51 -2.54
C ARG A 63 -10.26 -4.83 -2.31
N MET A 64 -10.10 -5.65 -3.36
CA MET A 64 -9.26 -6.85 -3.28
C MET A 64 -7.79 -6.48 -3.04
N ALA A 65 -7.27 -5.49 -3.78
CA ALA A 65 -5.91 -5.00 -3.59
C ALA A 65 -5.72 -4.38 -2.19
N GLU A 66 -6.69 -3.60 -1.69
CA GLU A 66 -6.66 -3.06 -0.31
C GLU A 66 -6.52 -4.18 0.73
N ARG A 67 -7.31 -5.25 0.61
CA ARG A 67 -7.23 -6.41 1.51
C ARG A 67 -5.84 -7.03 1.51
N GLU A 68 -5.25 -7.26 0.34
CA GLU A 68 -3.91 -7.83 0.23
C GLU A 68 -2.85 -6.90 0.83
N LEU A 69 -2.97 -5.59 0.64
CA LEU A 69 -2.07 -4.60 1.22
C LEU A 69 -2.15 -4.57 2.75
N ILE A 70 -3.36 -4.66 3.30
CA ILE A 70 -3.59 -4.75 4.76
C ILE A 70 -2.97 -6.03 5.33
N VAL A 71 -3.22 -7.18 4.71
CA VAL A 71 -2.65 -8.47 5.13
C VAL A 71 -1.11 -8.44 5.04
N GLY A 72 -0.56 -7.89 3.97
CA GLY A 72 0.88 -7.68 3.81
C GLY A 72 1.47 -6.80 4.92
N HIS A 73 0.80 -5.70 5.26
CA HIS A 73 1.20 -4.80 6.33
C HIS A 73 1.18 -5.49 7.71
N GLU A 74 0.11 -6.20 8.04
CA GLU A 74 0.00 -6.95 9.29
C GLU A 74 1.06 -8.04 9.42
N THR A 75 1.31 -8.80 8.35
CA THR A 75 2.30 -9.88 8.38
C THR A 75 3.71 -9.33 8.54
N PHE A 76 4.03 -8.18 7.95
CA PHE A 76 5.30 -7.48 8.16
C PHE A 76 5.42 -6.98 9.62
N ALA A 77 4.38 -6.32 10.14
CA ALA A 77 4.34 -5.83 11.52
C ALA A 77 4.48 -6.96 12.55
N LYS A 78 3.78 -8.09 12.36
CA LYS A 78 3.88 -9.29 13.20
C LYS A 78 5.28 -9.90 13.18
N LYS A 79 5.92 -9.98 12.01
CA LYS A 79 7.32 -10.45 11.89
C LYS A 79 8.28 -9.52 12.62
N ALA A 80 8.12 -8.20 12.49
CA ALA A 80 8.93 -7.20 13.17
C ALA A 80 8.77 -7.26 14.70
N SER A 81 7.53 -7.33 15.21
CA SER A 81 7.25 -7.50 16.64
C SER A 81 7.93 -8.73 17.21
N ARG A 82 7.89 -9.86 16.48
CA ARG A 82 8.54 -11.10 16.93
C ARG A 82 10.05 -10.99 17.06
N ILE A 83 10.70 -10.16 16.24
CA ILE A 83 12.13 -9.85 16.37
C ILE A 83 12.37 -8.99 17.61
N VAL A 84 11.57 -7.93 17.80
CA VAL A 84 11.64 -7.05 18.97
C VAL A 84 11.46 -7.86 20.26
N ASP A 85 10.47 -8.75 20.32
CA ASP A 85 10.23 -9.61 21.48
C ASP A 85 11.41 -10.55 21.73
N LYS A 86 11.93 -11.21 20.69
CA LYS A 86 13.12 -12.08 20.83
C LYS A 86 14.33 -11.33 21.36
N VAL A 87 14.59 -10.12 20.85
CA VAL A 87 15.69 -9.28 21.32
C VAL A 87 15.45 -8.84 22.76
N ARG A 88 14.23 -8.43 23.11
CA ARG A 88 13.84 -8.04 24.47
C ARG A 88 14.00 -9.19 25.47
N PHE A 89 13.54 -10.39 25.15
CA PHE A 89 13.72 -11.58 25.99
C PHE A 89 15.19 -11.92 26.20
N LYS A 90 16.02 -11.83 25.14
CA LYS A 90 17.46 -12.08 25.26
C LYS A 90 18.16 -11.04 26.14
N LEU A 91 17.80 -9.76 26.01
CA LEU A 91 18.33 -8.67 26.85
C LEU A 91 17.91 -8.81 28.32
N ILE A 92 16.66 -9.19 28.58
CA ILE A 92 16.19 -9.48 29.95
C ILE A 92 17.00 -10.64 30.53
N LYS A 93 17.17 -11.72 29.78
CA LYS A 93 17.94 -12.88 30.24
C LYS A 93 19.40 -12.54 30.56
N VAL A 94 20.05 -11.75 29.72
CA VAL A 94 21.42 -11.26 29.96
C VAL A 94 21.50 -10.38 31.21
N LYS A 95 20.50 -9.53 31.47
CA LYS A 95 20.45 -8.70 32.69
C LYS A 95 20.30 -9.56 33.94
N PHE A 96 19.40 -10.53 33.95
CA PHE A 96 19.23 -11.46 35.06
C PHE A 96 20.50 -12.27 35.35
N GLU A 97 21.14 -12.84 34.31
CA GLU A 97 22.40 -13.58 34.45
C GLU A 97 23.57 -12.70 34.96
N SER A 98 23.51 -11.38 34.69
CA SER A 98 24.51 -10.42 35.17
C SER A 98 24.29 -9.98 36.62
N GLU A 99 23.03 -9.93 37.07
CA GLU A 99 22.66 -9.60 38.45
C GLU A 99 22.92 -10.77 39.39
N GLU A 100 22.60 -11.99 38.97
CA GLU A 100 22.84 -13.23 39.73
C GLU A 100 24.34 -13.46 39.97
N LYS A 101 25.19 -13.23 38.95
CA LYS A 101 26.67 -13.27 39.07
C LYS A 101 27.27 -12.14 39.92
N ARG A 102 26.49 -11.13 40.27
CA ARG A 102 26.90 -9.98 41.09
C ARG A 102 26.56 -10.20 42.56
N ASP A 103 25.46 -10.91 42.85
CA ASP A 103 25.10 -11.35 44.19
C ASP A 103 25.94 -12.54 44.69
N GLU A 104 26.36 -13.46 43.83
CA GLU A 104 27.27 -14.58 44.20
C GLU A 104 28.71 -14.14 44.53
N ARG A 105 29.07 -12.86 44.29
CA ARG A 105 30.41 -12.30 44.55
C ARG A 105 30.46 -11.37 45.77
N ARG A 106 29.38 -11.31 46.56
CA ARG A 106 29.31 -10.62 47.86
C ARG A 106 29.27 -11.64 48.99
#